data_AF-A0A7Y2B5K9-F1
#
_entry.id   AF-A0A7Y2B5K9-F1
#
_cell.length_a   1.000
_cell.length_b   1.000
_cell.length_c   1.000
_cell.angle_alpha   90.00
_cell.angle_beta   90.00
_cell.angle_gamma   90.00
#
_symmetry.space_group_name_H-M   'P 1'
#
loop_
_entity.id
_entity.type
_entity.pdbx_description
1 polymer ?
#
loop_
_entity_poly.entity_id
_entity_poly.type
_entity_poly.pdbx_seq_one_letter_code
_entity_poly.pdbx_strand_id
1 'polypeptide(L)'
;MKPLATVAIAIVICSICPLREAHAQSLDIAPGGYGISIGNSKRLTGVRINAVDSGVERINGLNLTLWNPGRNPVAEYNGIALGLIGTKSRAIHGVALSGIGVTASEHIRGIATGALGVGARNFTGIAAGGIMVDVKERFRGVNLAGFWTGNSGQLDGLAMSGGGAVAGQMRGVAIGGLLAGGDESFAGIGIAAGGVFSQRYRGLAASGFAVGGEDMKGIALAGAGIGGGRIDGIMLAGLGVGATERIRGVAIGSALVFAPEVSGVTVGALNGFYIDRIDLEDFLHFNMVNEKYTGLSIGLVNYTAELRGVQLGLFNYARNNPRWLRLLPVMNVHL
;
A
#
# COMPACT_ATOMS: atom_id res chain seq x y z
N MET A 1 -26.98 31.33 26.75
CA MET A 1 -25.93 30.88 25.79
C MET A 1 -24.47 31.12 26.23
N LYS A 2 -24.19 31.67 27.42
CA LYS A 2 -22.82 31.92 27.88
C LYS A 2 -22.03 30.74 28.51
N PRO A 3 -22.61 29.63 29.03
CA PRO A 3 -21.82 28.64 29.76
C PRO A 3 -20.98 27.72 28.86
N LEU A 4 -21.44 27.42 27.64
CA LEU A 4 -20.73 26.53 26.70
C LEU A 4 -19.43 27.15 26.15
N ALA A 5 -19.43 28.45 25.89
CA ALA A 5 -18.23 29.17 25.45
C ALA A 5 -17.19 29.25 26.58
N THR A 6 -17.63 29.45 27.82
CA THR A 6 -16.73 29.48 28.99
C THR A 6 -16.12 28.10 29.27
N VAL A 7 -16.88 27.01 29.08
CA VAL A 7 -16.35 25.64 29.20
C VAL A 7 -15.37 25.31 28.07
N ALA A 8 -15.67 25.69 26.83
CA ALA A 8 -14.76 25.49 25.70
C ALA A 8 -13.45 26.29 25.86
N ILE A 9 -13.53 27.54 26.33
CA ILE A 9 -12.37 28.37 26.64
C ILE A 9 -11.58 27.79 27.82
N ALA A 10 -12.25 27.29 28.87
CA ALA A 10 -11.57 26.62 29.99
C ALA A 10 -10.83 25.35 29.54
N ILE A 11 -11.43 24.53 28.67
CA ILE A 11 -10.80 23.34 28.09
C ILE A 11 -9.59 23.74 27.24
N VAL A 12 -9.72 24.75 26.38
CA VAL A 12 -8.61 25.24 25.54
C VAL A 12 -7.49 25.85 26.39
N ILE A 13 -7.81 26.63 27.42
CA ILE A 13 -6.81 27.19 28.36
C ILE A 13 -6.12 26.08 29.16
N CYS A 14 -6.85 25.04 29.58
CA CYS A 14 -6.27 23.87 30.24
C CYS A 14 -5.43 23.00 29.27
N SER A 15 -5.74 23.05 27.97
CA SER A 15 -4.99 22.36 26.91
C SER A 15 -3.67 23.06 26.55
N ILE A 16 -3.62 24.38 26.73
CA ILE A 16 -2.44 25.21 26.45
C ILE A 16 -1.59 25.41 27.72
N CYS A 17 -2.15 25.16 28.91
CA CYS A 17 -1.39 25.17 30.15
C CYS A 17 -0.38 24.02 30.10
N PRO A 18 0.94 24.29 30.00
CA PRO A 18 1.87 23.24 30.33
C PRO A 18 1.66 23.00 31.83
N LEU A 19 1.18 21.82 32.19
CA LEU A 19 1.48 21.22 33.49
C LEU A 19 3.00 21.05 33.53
N ARG A 20 3.71 22.16 33.68
CA ARG A 20 5.15 22.24 33.93
C ARG A 20 5.33 21.52 35.24
N GLU A 21 5.85 20.30 35.13
CA GLU A 21 6.37 19.53 36.25
C GLU A 21 5.36 19.35 37.38
N ALA A 22 4.23 18.70 37.09
CA ALA A 22 3.67 17.84 38.13
C ALA A 22 4.80 16.85 38.47
N HIS A 23 5.45 17.04 39.62
CA HIS A 23 6.53 16.18 40.10
C HIS A 23 6.15 14.73 39.85
N ALA A 24 7.11 13.91 39.40
CA ALA A 24 6.96 12.47 39.21
C ALA A 24 6.72 11.78 40.56
N GLN A 25 5.54 12.01 41.13
CA GLN A 25 5.09 11.50 42.40
C GLN A 25 4.03 10.45 42.11
N SER A 26 4.09 9.39 42.91
CA SER A 26 3.08 8.36 42.90
C SER A 26 2.83 7.92 44.33
N LEU A 27 1.56 7.62 44.60
CA LEU A 27 1.14 6.87 45.76
C LEU A 27 1.14 5.40 45.36
N ASP A 28 2.16 4.67 45.79
CA ASP A 28 2.35 3.26 45.46
C ASP A 28 1.85 2.38 46.61
N ILE A 29 0.66 1.81 46.44
CA ILE A 29 0.14 0.73 47.29
C ILE A 29 0.61 -0.59 46.67
N ALA A 30 1.93 -0.78 46.68
CA ALA A 30 2.60 -1.85 45.95
C ALA A 30 3.81 -2.41 46.72
N PRO A 31 3.61 -3.12 47.84
CA PRO A 31 4.71 -3.76 48.55
C PRO A 31 5.46 -4.74 47.63
N GLY A 32 6.78 -4.60 47.54
CA GLY A 32 7.61 -5.38 46.60
C GLY A 32 7.40 -5.03 45.12
N GLY A 33 6.72 -3.93 44.80
CA GLY A 33 6.43 -3.51 43.42
C GLY A 33 5.20 -4.18 42.80
N TYR A 34 4.43 -4.93 43.59
CA TYR A 34 3.19 -5.58 43.16
C TYR A 34 1.99 -4.88 43.79
N GLY A 35 1.09 -4.32 42.98
CA GLY A 35 -0.13 -3.71 43.50
C GLY A 35 -0.67 -2.56 42.65
N ILE A 36 -1.13 -1.50 43.30
CA ILE A 36 -1.80 -0.37 42.68
C ILE A 36 -0.96 0.89 42.85
N SER A 37 -0.78 1.67 41.78
CA SER A 37 -0.12 2.98 41.82
C SER A 37 -1.05 4.07 41.30
N ILE A 38 -1.16 5.16 42.06
CA ILE A 38 -1.81 6.40 41.62
C ILE A 38 -0.74 7.46 41.42
N GLY A 39 -0.47 7.81 40.17
CA GLY A 39 0.54 8.79 39.77
C GLY A 39 1.65 8.20 38.89
N ASN A 40 2.78 8.92 38.82
CA ASN A 40 3.82 8.66 37.84
C ASN A 40 4.92 7.71 38.36
N SER A 41 4.53 6.50 38.82
CA SER A 41 5.50 5.48 39.20
C SER A 41 6.26 4.96 37.97
N LYS A 42 7.59 4.90 38.04
CA LYS A 42 8.43 4.48 36.90
C LYS A 42 8.41 2.97 36.67
N ARG A 43 8.18 2.18 37.72
CA ARG A 43 8.19 0.72 37.70
C ARG A 43 7.06 0.15 38.55
N LEU A 44 6.20 -0.69 37.97
CA LEU A 44 5.11 -1.35 38.69
C LEU A 44 4.75 -2.69 38.04
N THR A 45 4.39 -3.68 38.86
CA THR A 45 3.61 -4.83 38.43
C THR A 45 2.20 -4.76 39.03
N GLY A 46 1.17 -4.56 38.22
CA GLY A 46 -0.23 -4.45 38.68
C GLY A 46 -1.00 -3.37 37.93
N VAL A 47 -1.67 -2.47 38.66
CA VAL A 47 -2.57 -1.45 38.09
C VAL A 47 -2.03 -0.06 38.36
N ARG A 48 -1.70 0.69 37.31
CA ARG A 48 -1.26 2.07 37.39
C ARG A 48 -2.28 3.02 36.78
N ILE A 49 -2.69 4.03 37.54
CA ILE A 49 -3.52 5.13 37.06
C ILE A 49 -2.71 6.41 37.20
N ASN A 50 -2.51 7.12 36.10
CA ASN A 50 -1.65 8.29 36.05
C ASN A 50 -2.28 9.42 35.25
N ALA A 51 -2.06 10.66 35.68
CA ALA A 51 -2.48 11.83 34.92
C ALA A 51 -1.62 11.98 33.64
N VAL A 52 -0.30 11.97 33.77
CA VAL A 52 0.65 12.20 32.66
C VAL A 52 1.84 11.25 32.81
N ASP A 53 2.07 10.36 31.84
CA ASP A 53 3.26 9.50 31.83
C ASP A 53 4.50 10.31 31.49
N SER A 54 5.51 10.24 32.37
CA SER A 54 6.79 10.93 32.21
C SER A 54 7.95 10.09 32.77
N GLY A 55 8.95 9.78 31.94
CA GLY A 55 10.10 8.98 32.36
C GLY A 55 9.76 7.58 32.87
N VAL A 56 8.71 6.96 32.32
CA VAL A 56 8.32 5.58 32.66
C VAL A 56 9.39 4.61 32.19
N GLU A 57 9.66 3.57 32.99
CA GLU A 57 10.67 2.56 32.68
C GLU A 57 10.02 1.22 32.34
N ARG A 58 9.20 0.66 33.24
CA ARG A 58 8.56 -0.65 33.00
C ARG A 58 7.29 -0.84 33.80
N ILE A 59 6.16 -1.03 33.11
CA ILE A 59 4.90 -1.42 33.75
C ILE A 59 4.49 -2.80 33.25
N ASN A 60 4.27 -3.73 34.18
CA ASN A 60 3.71 -5.05 33.91
C ASN A 60 2.27 -5.07 34.43
N GLY A 61 1.27 -5.24 33.57
CA GLY A 61 -0.15 -5.20 33.95
C GLY A 61 -0.91 -4.09 33.22
N LEU A 62 -1.71 -3.31 33.95
CA LEU A 62 -2.55 -2.24 33.39
C LEU A 62 -1.92 -0.87 33.66
N ASN A 63 -1.71 -0.09 32.61
CA ASN A 63 -1.31 1.32 32.69
C ASN A 63 -2.39 2.20 32.08
N LEU A 64 -2.96 3.12 32.86
CA LEU A 64 -3.90 4.13 32.40
C LEU A 64 -3.26 5.52 32.50
N THR A 65 -3.14 6.23 31.38
CA THR A 65 -2.66 7.61 31.31
C THR A 65 -3.78 8.53 30.82
N LEU A 66 -4.12 9.54 31.61
CA LEU A 66 -5.29 10.41 31.36
C LEU A 66 -5.00 11.61 30.46
N TRP A 67 -3.74 11.93 30.20
CA TRP A 67 -3.36 13.11 29.41
C TRP A 67 -2.23 12.80 28.42
N ASN A 68 -1.80 13.81 27.67
CA ASN A 68 -0.74 13.68 26.68
C ASN A 68 0.58 13.28 27.37
N PRO A 69 1.11 12.06 27.15
CA PRO A 69 2.35 11.63 27.79
C PRO A 69 3.55 12.41 27.26
N GLY A 70 4.54 12.61 28.12
CA GLY A 70 5.87 13.06 27.75
C GLY A 70 6.60 12.02 26.88
N ARG A 71 7.86 12.28 26.56
CA ARG A 71 8.70 11.26 25.91
C ARG A 71 9.09 10.20 26.95
N ASN A 72 8.79 8.94 26.67
CA ASN A 72 9.24 7.79 27.47
C ASN A 72 10.14 6.87 26.62
N PRO A 73 11.40 7.27 26.38
CA PRO A 73 12.27 6.60 25.41
C PRO A 73 12.70 5.19 25.82
N VAL A 74 12.55 4.85 27.10
CA VAL A 74 12.90 3.53 27.67
C VAL A 74 11.69 2.73 28.13
N ALA A 75 10.47 3.29 28.10
CA ALA A 75 9.29 2.66 28.67
C ALA A 75 8.92 1.36 27.97
N GLU A 76 8.75 0.32 28.79
CA GLU A 76 8.17 -0.96 28.42
C GLU A 76 6.79 -1.13 29.07
N TYR A 77 5.77 -1.35 28.25
CA TYR A 77 4.44 -1.71 28.72
C TYR A 77 4.18 -3.18 28.38
N ASN A 78 4.08 -4.04 29.41
CA ASN A 78 3.79 -5.46 29.25
C ASN A 78 2.40 -5.75 29.83
N GLY A 79 1.38 -5.82 28.98
CA GLY A 79 -0.02 -6.00 29.39
C GLY A 79 -0.96 -5.06 28.64
N ILE A 80 -1.71 -4.23 29.36
CA ILE A 80 -2.71 -3.32 28.81
C ILE A 80 -2.24 -1.87 29.05
N ALA A 81 -2.04 -1.11 27.97
CA ALA A 81 -1.76 0.32 27.99
C ALA A 81 -2.97 1.10 27.45
N LEU A 82 -3.60 1.89 28.30
CA LEU A 82 -4.74 2.75 27.99
C LEU A 82 -4.30 4.21 28.06
N GLY A 83 -4.48 4.95 26.97
CA GLY A 83 -4.20 6.39 26.91
C GLY A 83 -5.44 7.17 26.54
N LEU A 84 -5.95 8.07 27.40
CA LEU A 84 -7.07 8.93 27.00
C LEU A 84 -6.70 9.80 25.79
N ILE A 85 -5.49 10.35 25.81
CA ILE A 85 -4.92 11.10 24.68
C ILE A 85 -4.01 10.18 23.86
N GLY A 86 -2.98 9.59 24.46
CA GLY A 86 -2.09 8.72 23.71
C GLY A 86 -1.15 7.90 24.60
N THR A 87 -0.47 6.94 23.98
CA THR A 87 0.59 6.15 24.60
C THR A 87 1.89 6.39 23.85
N LYS A 88 2.95 6.79 24.56
CA LYS A 88 4.31 6.95 24.01
C LYS A 88 5.27 6.08 24.80
N SER A 89 5.94 5.16 24.12
CA SER A 89 6.80 4.15 24.75
C SER A 89 8.02 3.82 23.90
N ARG A 90 8.92 3.00 24.46
CA ARG A 90 9.92 2.26 23.68
C ARG A 90 9.32 1.01 23.08
N ALA A 91 8.65 0.22 23.91
CA ALA A 91 8.12 -1.08 23.56
C ALA A 91 6.75 -1.34 24.23
N ILE A 92 5.88 -2.04 23.49
CA ILE A 92 4.59 -2.51 24.01
C ILE A 92 4.43 -4.00 23.68
N HIS A 93 4.15 -4.80 24.70
CA HIS A 93 3.80 -6.21 24.60
C HIS A 93 2.38 -6.39 25.16
N GLY A 94 1.39 -6.55 24.29
CA GLY A 94 -0.01 -6.73 24.68
C GLY A 94 -0.96 -5.78 23.96
N VAL A 95 -1.84 -5.12 24.70
CA VAL A 95 -2.93 -4.30 24.16
C VAL A 95 -2.64 -2.82 24.42
N ALA A 96 -2.67 -1.98 23.37
CA ALA A 96 -2.55 -0.53 23.47
C ALA A 96 -3.79 0.15 22.86
N LEU A 97 -4.63 0.77 23.69
CA LEU A 97 -5.81 1.49 23.24
C LEU A 97 -5.64 2.97 23.59
N SER A 98 -5.70 3.84 22.60
CA SER A 98 -5.55 5.28 22.84
C SER A 98 -6.63 6.10 22.14
N GLY A 99 -7.06 7.21 22.74
CA GLY A 99 -8.03 8.11 22.13
C GLY A 99 -7.50 8.74 20.85
N ILE A 100 -6.26 9.26 20.83
CA ILE A 100 -5.64 9.88 19.65
C ILE A 100 -4.67 8.91 18.97
N GLY A 101 -3.66 8.41 19.66
CA GLY A 101 -2.66 7.58 18.99
C GLY A 101 -1.74 6.79 19.90
N VAL A 102 -1.21 5.71 19.34
CA VAL A 102 -0.21 4.84 19.98
C VAL A 102 1.10 5.00 19.25
N THR A 103 2.19 5.25 19.97
CA THR A 103 3.53 5.30 19.38
C THR A 103 4.53 4.54 20.23
N ALA A 104 5.29 3.65 19.59
CA ALA A 104 6.45 3.00 20.17
C ALA A 104 7.69 3.33 19.34
N SER A 105 8.80 3.70 19.99
CA SER A 105 10.03 3.98 19.24
C SER A 105 10.68 2.73 18.65
N GLU A 106 10.41 1.54 19.20
CA GLU A 106 11.00 0.28 18.74
C GLU A 106 9.96 -0.74 18.28
N HIS A 107 9.22 -1.37 19.19
CA HIS A 107 8.35 -2.48 18.81
C HIS A 107 7.01 -2.50 19.53
N ILE A 108 5.98 -2.90 18.79
CA ILE A 108 4.69 -3.28 19.35
C ILE A 108 4.43 -4.73 18.97
N ARG A 109 4.12 -5.56 19.96
CA ARG A 109 3.72 -6.95 19.79
C ARG A 109 2.35 -7.15 20.44
N GLY A 110 1.31 -7.27 19.63
CA GLY A 110 -0.06 -7.46 20.08
C GLY A 110 -1.08 -6.60 19.32
N ILE A 111 -1.96 -5.92 20.04
CA ILE A 111 -3.06 -5.12 19.47
C ILE A 111 -2.81 -3.65 19.79
N ALA A 112 -2.89 -2.78 18.78
CA ALA A 112 -2.81 -1.34 18.98
C ALA A 112 -3.89 -0.59 18.20
N THR A 113 -4.54 0.39 18.83
CA THR A 113 -5.53 1.24 18.17
C THR A 113 -5.50 2.69 18.63
N GLY A 114 -5.75 3.62 17.70
CA GLY A 114 -5.92 5.05 17.99
C GLY A 114 -6.68 5.81 16.89
N ALA A 115 -7.40 6.88 17.25
CA ALA A 115 -8.23 7.62 16.28
C ALA A 115 -7.44 8.30 15.16
N LEU A 116 -6.23 8.80 15.43
CA LEU A 116 -5.32 9.25 14.37
C LEU A 116 -4.51 8.07 13.84
N GLY A 117 -3.87 7.31 14.73
CA GLY A 117 -3.09 6.18 14.25
C GLY A 117 -2.18 5.47 15.23
N VAL A 118 -1.46 4.51 14.65
CA VAL A 118 -0.47 3.67 15.32
C VAL A 118 0.87 3.82 14.62
N GLY A 119 1.92 4.11 15.40
CA GLY A 119 3.29 4.29 14.91
C GLY A 119 4.28 3.38 15.62
N ALA A 120 5.12 2.67 14.88
CA ALA A 120 6.21 1.87 15.44
C ALA A 120 7.42 1.76 14.50
N ARG A 121 8.56 1.26 14.99
CA ARG A 121 9.63 0.80 14.08
C ARG A 121 9.35 -0.61 13.59
N ASN A 122 8.95 -1.52 14.49
CA ASN A 122 8.56 -2.89 14.21
C ASN A 122 7.19 -3.19 14.83
N PHE A 123 6.33 -3.92 14.12
CA PHE A 123 5.00 -4.27 14.59
C PHE A 123 4.68 -5.74 14.30
N THR A 124 4.14 -6.44 15.28
CA THR A 124 3.64 -7.81 15.10
C THR A 124 2.28 -7.96 15.77
N GLY A 125 1.24 -8.25 14.99
CA GLY A 125 -0.12 -8.43 15.49
C GLY A 125 -1.16 -7.64 14.70
N ILE A 126 -2.04 -6.92 15.39
CA ILE A 126 -3.15 -6.17 14.80
C ILE A 126 -3.00 -4.67 15.11
N ALA A 127 -2.95 -3.84 14.08
CA ALA A 127 -2.97 -2.39 14.20
C ALA A 127 -4.22 -1.80 13.54
N ALA A 128 -4.89 -0.88 14.22
CA ALA A 128 -6.04 -0.15 13.70
C ALA A 128 -5.88 1.36 13.92
N GLY A 129 -5.84 2.15 12.84
CA GLY A 129 -5.75 3.62 12.92
C GLY A 129 -6.95 4.29 12.26
N GLY A 130 -7.55 5.29 12.90
CA GLY A 130 -8.67 6.01 12.25
C GLY A 130 -8.22 6.79 11.01
N ILE A 131 -6.98 7.27 10.95
CA ILE A 131 -6.40 7.88 9.74
C ILE A 131 -5.28 6.99 9.18
N MET A 132 -4.29 6.65 10.01
CA MET A 132 -3.10 5.94 9.53
C MET A 132 -2.53 4.89 10.48
N VAL A 133 -1.81 3.95 9.91
CA VAL A 133 -0.84 3.12 10.61
C VAL A 133 0.48 3.21 9.85
N ASP A 134 1.54 3.64 10.54
CA ASP A 134 2.85 3.88 9.96
C ASP A 134 3.94 3.09 10.70
N VAL A 135 4.54 2.10 10.04
CA VAL A 135 5.61 1.27 10.63
C VAL A 135 6.86 1.29 9.78
N LYS A 136 7.95 1.75 10.40
CA LYS A 136 9.17 2.11 9.65
C LYS A 136 9.88 0.93 9.00
N GLU A 137 10.05 -0.18 9.71
CA GLU A 137 10.89 -1.29 9.25
C GLU A 137 10.09 -2.54 8.89
N ARG A 138 9.34 -3.11 9.84
CA ARG A 138 8.64 -4.38 9.60
C ARG A 138 7.29 -4.41 10.27
N PHE A 139 6.26 -4.71 9.49
CA PHE A 139 4.93 -5.05 9.97
C PHE A 139 4.61 -6.51 9.66
N ARG A 140 4.17 -7.28 10.65
CA ARG A 140 3.68 -8.65 10.47
C ARG A 140 2.30 -8.83 11.09
N GLY A 141 1.29 -9.11 10.28
CA GLY A 141 -0.07 -9.37 10.75
C GLY A 141 -1.14 -8.60 9.99
N VAL A 142 -2.05 -7.93 10.72
CA VAL A 142 -3.20 -7.20 10.15
C VAL A 142 -3.07 -5.69 10.40
N ASN A 143 -2.98 -4.92 9.33
CA ASN A 143 -2.84 -3.47 9.34
C ASN A 143 -4.10 -2.82 8.75
N LEU A 144 -4.88 -2.11 9.57
CA LEU A 144 -6.11 -1.45 9.16
C LEU A 144 -6.01 0.06 9.41
N ALA A 145 -6.29 0.88 8.40
CA ALA A 145 -6.37 2.32 8.58
C ALA A 145 -7.55 2.94 7.81
N GLY A 146 -8.08 4.06 8.29
CA GLY A 146 -9.12 4.78 7.54
C GLY A 146 -8.62 5.32 6.19
N PHE A 147 -7.39 5.85 6.14
CA PHE A 147 -6.83 6.44 4.92
C PHE A 147 -5.50 5.80 4.49
N TRP A 148 -4.55 5.56 5.38
CA TRP A 148 -3.21 5.12 4.95
C TRP A 148 -2.59 4.04 5.85
N THR A 149 -2.25 2.89 5.27
CA THR A 149 -1.32 1.94 5.88
C THR A 149 -0.01 2.02 5.12
N GLY A 150 0.97 2.68 5.72
CA GLY A 150 2.29 2.93 5.13
C GLY A 150 3.36 2.20 5.89
N ASN A 151 4.24 1.49 5.19
CA ASN A 151 5.33 0.80 5.86
C ASN A 151 6.61 0.98 5.04
N SER A 152 7.53 1.82 5.50
CA SER A 152 8.72 2.17 4.71
C SER A 152 9.61 0.96 4.39
N GLY A 153 9.54 -0.10 5.21
CA GLY A 153 10.23 -1.37 4.95
C GLY A 153 9.29 -2.47 4.47
N GLN A 154 9.19 -3.55 5.23
CA GLN A 154 8.48 -4.77 4.85
C GLN A 154 7.11 -4.89 5.54
N LEU A 155 6.09 -5.29 4.78
CA LEU A 155 4.81 -5.75 5.30
C LEU A 155 4.59 -7.21 4.92
N ASP A 156 4.43 -8.06 5.94
CA ASP A 156 4.03 -9.46 5.82
C ASP A 156 2.62 -9.66 6.38
N GLY A 157 1.59 -9.75 5.53
CA GLY A 157 0.21 -9.99 5.98
C GLY A 157 -0.85 -9.21 5.20
N LEU A 158 -1.83 -8.67 5.92
CA LEU A 158 -2.97 -7.93 5.38
C LEU A 158 -2.80 -6.43 5.65
N ALA A 159 -2.97 -5.62 4.61
CA ALA A 159 -3.03 -4.16 4.69
C ALA A 159 -4.32 -3.66 4.05
N MET A 160 -5.12 -2.89 4.79
CA MET A 160 -6.37 -2.33 4.28
C MET A 160 -6.54 -0.87 4.64
N SER A 161 -6.85 -0.02 3.65
CA SER A 161 -7.19 1.37 3.90
C SER A 161 -8.05 2.01 2.80
N GLY A 162 -8.72 3.12 3.12
CA GLY A 162 -9.51 3.88 2.15
C GLY A 162 -8.68 4.71 1.17
N GLY A 163 -7.40 4.96 1.45
CA GLY A 163 -6.47 5.66 0.58
C GLY A 163 -5.40 4.73 0.03
N GLY A 164 -4.32 4.50 0.79
CA GLY A 164 -3.16 3.73 0.34
C GLY A 164 -2.83 2.53 1.25
N ALA A 165 -2.69 1.35 0.66
CA ALA A 165 -2.18 0.15 1.31
C ALA A 165 -0.83 -0.25 0.69
N VAL A 166 0.24 0.39 1.18
CA VAL A 166 1.56 0.34 0.54
C VAL A 166 2.68 0.04 1.54
N ALA A 167 3.73 -0.63 1.05
CA ALA A 167 4.96 -0.86 1.78
C ALA A 167 6.19 -0.77 0.84
N GLY A 168 7.42 -0.74 1.34
CA GLY A 168 8.59 -0.94 0.48
C GLY A 168 8.58 -2.34 -0.16
N GLN A 169 8.44 -3.36 0.68
CA GLN A 169 8.29 -4.76 0.27
C GLN A 169 6.99 -5.33 0.84
N MET A 170 6.03 -5.63 -0.03
CA MET A 170 4.71 -6.10 0.36
C MET A 170 4.55 -7.59 0.05
N ARG A 171 4.32 -8.42 1.07
CA ARG A 171 3.98 -9.84 0.92
C ARG A 171 2.66 -10.14 1.61
N GLY A 172 1.65 -10.50 0.82
CA GLY A 172 0.32 -10.83 1.31
C GLY A 172 -0.80 -10.13 0.55
N VAL A 173 -1.73 -9.49 1.26
CA VAL A 173 -2.92 -8.87 0.68
C VAL A 173 -2.93 -7.38 0.95
N ALA A 174 -2.99 -6.56 -0.10
CA ALA A 174 -3.13 -5.11 0.00
C ALA A 174 -4.45 -4.66 -0.63
N ILE A 175 -5.29 -3.99 0.16
CA ILE A 175 -6.58 -3.44 -0.28
C ILE A 175 -6.57 -1.94 0.01
N GLY A 176 -6.40 -1.13 -1.02
CA GLY A 176 -6.43 0.34 -0.90
C GLY A 176 -7.63 0.91 -1.64
N GLY A 177 -8.21 2.01 -1.17
CA GLY A 177 -9.23 2.70 -1.98
C GLY A 177 -8.60 3.35 -3.21
N LEU A 178 -7.50 4.08 -3.05
CA LEU A 178 -6.77 4.71 -4.16
C LEU A 178 -5.60 3.85 -4.64
N LEU A 179 -4.74 3.38 -3.74
CA LEU A 179 -3.49 2.70 -4.09
C LEU A 179 -3.26 1.44 -3.27
N ALA A 180 -2.79 0.38 -3.89
CA ALA A 180 -2.27 -0.80 -3.21
C ALA A 180 -0.94 -1.20 -3.86
N GLY A 181 0.03 -1.68 -3.10
CA GLY A 181 1.30 -2.01 -3.74
C GLY A 181 2.50 -2.13 -2.85
N GLY A 182 3.65 -2.19 -3.52
CA GLY A 182 4.95 -2.21 -2.86
C GLY A 182 5.96 -1.41 -3.67
N ASP A 183 6.67 -0.45 -3.09
CA ASP A 183 7.58 0.42 -3.84
C ASP A 183 8.66 -0.38 -4.59
N GLU A 184 9.26 -1.38 -3.95
CA GLU A 184 10.29 -2.25 -4.52
C GLU A 184 9.72 -3.59 -5.03
N SER A 185 8.86 -4.23 -4.23
CA SER A 185 8.30 -5.52 -4.60
C SER A 185 6.95 -5.79 -3.96
N PHE A 186 6.11 -6.48 -4.70
CA PHE A 186 4.78 -6.91 -4.28
C PHE A 186 4.57 -8.38 -4.63
N ALA A 187 4.38 -9.22 -3.62
CA ALA A 187 4.12 -10.65 -3.77
C ALA A 187 2.79 -11.03 -3.10
N GLY A 188 1.72 -11.18 -3.88
CA GLY A 188 0.40 -11.59 -3.36
C GLY A 188 -0.79 -10.99 -4.11
N ILE A 189 -1.79 -10.48 -3.39
CA ILE A 189 -3.06 -9.99 -3.96
C ILE A 189 -3.21 -8.50 -3.70
N GLY A 190 -3.28 -7.70 -4.76
CA GLY A 190 -3.48 -6.25 -4.70
C GLY A 190 -4.84 -5.84 -5.27
N ILE A 191 -5.61 -5.07 -4.52
CA ILE A 191 -6.90 -4.54 -4.95
C ILE A 191 -6.94 -3.04 -4.67
N ALA A 192 -7.19 -2.23 -5.68
CA ALA A 192 -7.40 -0.79 -5.49
C ALA A 192 -8.24 -0.11 -6.57
N ALA A 193 -9.09 0.85 -6.21
CA ALA A 193 -9.89 1.55 -7.22
C ALA A 193 -9.01 2.42 -8.15
N GLY A 194 -7.96 3.05 -7.63
CA GLY A 194 -7.02 3.84 -8.44
C GLY A 194 -5.90 3.01 -9.08
N GLY A 195 -5.09 2.32 -8.29
CA GLY A 195 -4.05 1.49 -8.91
C GLY A 195 -3.30 0.53 -8.02
N VAL A 196 -2.81 -0.54 -8.65
CA VAL A 196 -1.90 -1.50 -8.03
C VAL A 196 -0.51 -1.33 -8.65
N PHE A 197 0.47 -0.90 -7.85
CA PHE A 197 1.80 -0.54 -8.36
C PHE A 197 2.94 -1.19 -7.60
N SER A 198 3.96 -1.65 -8.33
CA SER A 198 5.22 -2.11 -7.77
C SER A 198 6.32 -2.25 -8.82
N GLN A 199 7.58 -1.96 -8.51
CA GLN A 199 8.68 -2.28 -9.44
C GLN A 199 8.69 -3.76 -9.80
N ARG A 200 8.68 -4.67 -8.82
CA ARG A 200 8.60 -6.13 -9.03
C ARG A 200 7.30 -6.69 -8.50
N TYR A 201 6.39 -6.98 -9.40
CA TYR A 201 5.07 -7.49 -9.12
C TYR A 201 4.97 -9.00 -9.37
N ARG A 202 4.52 -9.77 -8.36
CA ARG A 202 4.23 -11.21 -8.48
C ARG A 202 2.91 -11.57 -7.82
N GLY A 203 1.86 -11.83 -8.60
CA GLY A 203 0.59 -12.31 -8.05
C GLY A 203 -0.67 -11.91 -8.82
N LEU A 204 -1.73 -11.57 -8.09
CA LEU A 204 -3.04 -11.17 -8.61
C LEU A 204 -3.34 -9.69 -8.32
N ALA A 205 -3.65 -8.91 -9.36
CA ALA A 205 -3.95 -7.49 -9.23
C ALA A 205 -5.31 -7.19 -9.85
N ALA A 206 -6.14 -6.44 -9.13
CA ALA A 206 -7.40 -5.91 -9.65
C ALA A 206 -7.46 -4.42 -9.34
N SER A 207 -7.58 -3.60 -10.39
CA SER A 207 -7.74 -2.16 -10.24
C SER A 207 -8.86 -1.57 -11.07
N GLY A 208 -9.53 -0.57 -10.51
CA GLY A 208 -10.52 0.24 -11.23
C GLY A 208 -9.92 1.12 -12.32
N PHE A 209 -8.63 1.46 -12.22
CA PHE A 209 -7.97 2.31 -13.22
C PHE A 209 -6.69 1.66 -13.76
N ALA A 210 -5.62 1.52 -12.99
CA ALA A 210 -4.35 1.04 -13.55
C ALA A 210 -3.63 -0.03 -12.71
N VAL A 211 -2.91 -0.93 -13.39
CA VAL A 211 -1.89 -1.77 -12.75
C VAL A 211 -0.56 -1.51 -13.44
N GLY A 212 0.51 -1.33 -12.68
CA GLY A 212 1.81 -1.10 -13.31
C GLY A 212 3.04 -1.51 -12.51
N GLY A 213 4.13 -1.75 -13.24
CA GLY A 213 5.40 -2.18 -12.67
C GLY A 213 6.47 -2.45 -13.72
N GLU A 214 7.74 -2.42 -13.33
CA GLU A 214 8.84 -2.73 -14.26
C GLU A 214 8.82 -4.21 -14.64
N ASP A 215 8.68 -5.10 -13.66
CA ASP A 215 8.66 -6.55 -13.80
C ASP A 215 7.36 -7.12 -13.26
N MET A 216 6.46 -7.54 -14.14
CA MET A 216 5.15 -8.03 -13.77
C MET A 216 4.99 -9.52 -14.10
N LYS A 217 4.75 -10.34 -13.08
CA LYS A 217 4.47 -11.77 -13.25
C LYS A 217 3.16 -12.17 -12.57
N GLY A 218 2.16 -12.61 -13.35
CA GLY A 218 0.91 -13.12 -12.78
C GLY A 218 -0.34 -12.73 -13.57
N ILE A 219 -1.41 -12.37 -12.86
CA ILE A 219 -2.69 -11.97 -13.47
C ILE A 219 -3.03 -10.55 -13.04
N ALA A 220 -3.32 -9.68 -13.99
CA ALA A 220 -3.76 -8.32 -13.69
C ALA A 220 -5.04 -7.96 -14.47
N LEU A 221 -5.95 -7.30 -13.76
CA LEU A 221 -7.19 -6.72 -14.26
C LEU A 221 -7.15 -5.22 -13.97
N ALA A 222 -7.33 -4.38 -15.00
CA ALA A 222 -7.36 -2.93 -14.84
C ALA A 222 -8.52 -2.32 -15.64
N GLY A 223 -9.26 -1.37 -15.06
CA GLY A 223 -10.34 -0.69 -15.78
C GLY A 223 -9.86 0.21 -16.92
N ALA A 224 -8.65 0.77 -16.84
CA ALA A 224 -8.04 1.57 -17.91
C ALA A 224 -6.80 0.86 -18.50
N GLY A 225 -5.68 0.81 -17.78
CA GLY A 225 -4.40 0.42 -18.38
C GLY A 225 -3.59 -0.56 -17.55
N ILE A 226 -2.88 -1.46 -18.22
CA ILE A 226 -1.79 -2.23 -17.62
C ILE A 226 -0.50 -1.82 -18.30
N GLY A 227 0.47 -1.31 -17.54
CA GLY A 227 1.72 -0.78 -18.07
C GLY A 227 2.95 -1.31 -17.35
N GLY A 228 3.96 -1.78 -18.08
CA GLY A 228 5.19 -2.20 -17.45
C GLY A 228 6.42 -2.29 -18.34
N GLY A 229 7.52 -2.82 -17.81
CA GLY A 229 8.72 -3.11 -18.61
C GLY A 229 8.61 -4.48 -19.26
N ARG A 230 8.52 -5.50 -18.40
CA ARG A 230 8.37 -6.91 -18.76
C ARG A 230 7.10 -7.45 -18.14
N ILE A 231 6.23 -7.98 -18.98
CA ILE A 231 4.94 -8.55 -18.59
C ILE A 231 4.95 -10.04 -18.90
N ASP A 232 4.88 -10.88 -17.86
CA ASP A 232 4.86 -12.35 -17.95
C ASP A 232 3.57 -12.88 -17.29
N GLY A 233 2.49 -13.10 -18.07
CA GLY A 233 1.23 -13.62 -17.51
C GLY A 233 -0.04 -13.31 -18.30
N ILE A 234 -1.14 -13.06 -17.59
CA ILE A 234 -2.47 -12.79 -18.16
C ILE A 234 -2.90 -11.38 -17.76
N MET A 235 -3.02 -10.49 -18.74
CA MET A 235 -3.32 -9.07 -18.55
C MET A 235 -4.62 -8.71 -19.26
N LEU A 236 -5.57 -8.16 -18.53
CA LEU A 236 -6.85 -7.69 -19.04
C LEU A 236 -7.05 -6.23 -18.64
N ALA A 237 -7.04 -5.34 -19.62
CA ALA A 237 -7.19 -3.91 -19.42
C ALA A 237 -8.36 -3.35 -20.23
N GLY A 238 -9.11 -2.39 -19.67
CA GLY A 238 -10.22 -1.77 -20.38
C GLY A 238 -9.78 -0.98 -21.62
N LEU A 239 -8.69 -0.22 -21.56
CA LEU A 239 -8.13 0.53 -22.71
C LEU A 239 -6.97 -0.24 -23.37
N GLY A 240 -5.97 -0.64 -22.61
CA GLY A 240 -4.79 -1.25 -23.23
C GLY A 240 -3.75 -1.85 -22.30
N VAL A 241 -2.94 -2.73 -22.87
CA VAL A 241 -1.80 -3.37 -22.21
C VAL A 241 -0.53 -2.97 -22.95
N GLY A 242 0.40 -2.32 -22.24
CA GLY A 242 1.66 -1.82 -22.81
C GLY A 242 2.87 -2.33 -22.05
N ALA A 243 3.91 -2.73 -22.77
CA ALA A 243 5.22 -3.01 -22.19
C ALA A 243 6.34 -2.31 -22.94
N THR A 244 7.36 -1.80 -22.24
CA THR A 244 8.51 -1.15 -22.87
C THR A 244 9.56 -2.13 -23.38
N GLU A 245 9.57 -3.38 -22.89
CA GLU A 245 10.49 -4.43 -23.37
C GLU A 245 9.71 -5.59 -23.99
N ARG A 246 8.88 -6.29 -23.20
CA ARG A 246 8.20 -7.49 -23.69
C ARG A 246 6.87 -7.82 -23.02
N ILE A 247 6.01 -8.50 -23.78
CA ILE A 247 4.82 -9.21 -23.27
C ILE A 247 4.98 -10.70 -23.57
N ARG A 248 4.85 -11.55 -22.55
CA ARG A 248 4.77 -13.00 -22.67
C ARG A 248 3.50 -13.51 -21.98
N GLY A 249 2.67 -14.22 -22.74
CA GLY A 249 1.40 -14.77 -22.24
C GLY A 249 0.19 -14.18 -22.97
N VAL A 250 -0.83 -13.76 -22.23
CA VAL A 250 -2.09 -13.25 -22.78
C VAL A 250 -2.24 -11.78 -22.42
N ALA A 251 -2.45 -10.91 -23.41
CA ALA A 251 -2.72 -9.50 -23.19
C ALA A 251 -3.97 -9.07 -23.97
N ILE A 252 -4.98 -8.58 -23.25
CA ILE A 252 -6.26 -8.15 -23.81
C ILE A 252 -6.48 -6.69 -23.42
N GLY A 253 -6.61 -5.83 -24.41
CA GLY A 253 -6.95 -4.41 -24.27
C GLY A 253 -7.99 -4.04 -25.32
N SER A 254 -8.99 -3.20 -25.01
CA SER A 254 -9.99 -2.87 -26.05
C SER A 254 -9.40 -2.10 -27.22
N ALA A 255 -8.51 -1.14 -26.92
CA ALA A 255 -7.93 -0.24 -27.91
C ALA A 255 -6.52 -0.68 -28.32
N LEU A 256 -5.61 -0.84 -27.36
CA LEU A 256 -4.18 -0.94 -27.66
C LEU A 256 -3.53 -2.14 -26.96
N VAL A 257 -2.73 -2.92 -27.68
CA VAL A 257 -1.74 -3.83 -27.07
C VAL A 257 -0.39 -3.63 -27.76
N PHE A 258 0.65 -3.31 -27.00
CA PHE A 258 1.95 -2.98 -27.58
C PHE A 258 3.14 -3.40 -26.71
N ALA A 259 4.18 -3.92 -27.37
CA ALA A 259 5.52 -4.13 -26.83
C ALA A 259 6.50 -4.39 -27.98
N PRO A 260 7.81 -4.11 -27.81
CA PRO A 260 8.84 -4.50 -28.78
C PRO A 260 8.85 -5.99 -29.07
N GLU A 261 8.84 -6.82 -28.02
CA GLU A 261 8.79 -8.28 -28.16
C GLU A 261 7.48 -8.83 -27.57
N VAL A 262 6.73 -9.59 -28.38
CA VAL A 262 5.51 -10.26 -27.93
C VAL A 262 5.63 -11.77 -28.18
N SER A 263 5.36 -12.56 -27.13
CA SER A 263 5.27 -14.02 -27.20
C SER A 263 3.98 -14.52 -26.55
N GLY A 264 2.96 -14.78 -27.35
CA GLY A 264 1.68 -15.31 -26.86
C GLY A 264 0.46 -14.82 -27.65
N VAL A 265 -0.60 -14.44 -26.93
CA VAL A 265 -1.88 -14.04 -27.53
C VAL A 265 -2.17 -12.59 -27.18
N THR A 266 -2.42 -11.76 -28.19
CA THR A 266 -2.86 -10.38 -28.00
C THR A 266 -4.22 -10.14 -28.61
N VAL A 267 -5.09 -9.43 -27.90
CA VAL A 267 -6.40 -9.01 -28.40
C VAL A 267 -6.55 -7.51 -28.16
N GLY A 268 -6.75 -6.74 -29.22
CA GLY A 268 -7.05 -5.31 -29.15
C GLY A 268 -7.22 -4.66 -30.51
N ALA A 269 -7.88 -3.50 -30.56
CA ALA A 269 -8.18 -2.84 -31.84
C ALA A 269 -6.92 -2.55 -32.67
N LEU A 270 -5.86 -2.04 -32.03
CA LEU A 270 -4.56 -1.76 -32.62
C LEU A 270 -3.47 -2.52 -31.85
N ASN A 271 -2.88 -3.52 -32.50
CA ASN A 271 -1.78 -4.30 -31.94
C ASN A 271 -0.45 -3.87 -32.57
N GLY A 272 0.53 -3.56 -31.72
CA GLY A 272 1.88 -3.15 -32.12
C GLY A 272 2.08 -1.66 -32.39
N PHE A 273 1.12 -0.83 -31.96
CA PHE A 273 1.14 0.63 -32.10
C PHE A 273 1.15 1.32 -30.74
N TYR A 274 1.95 2.38 -30.63
CA TYR A 274 1.97 3.30 -29.48
C TYR A 274 1.60 4.71 -29.94
N ILE A 275 0.80 5.42 -29.16
CA ILE A 275 0.42 6.82 -29.44
C ILE A 275 1.33 7.71 -28.62
N ASP A 276 2.23 8.46 -29.28
CA ASP A 276 3.24 9.28 -28.61
C ASP A 276 2.70 10.65 -28.22
N ARG A 277 1.87 11.24 -29.10
CA ARG A 277 1.19 12.52 -28.88
C ARG A 277 -0.16 12.57 -29.57
N ILE A 278 -1.06 13.34 -28.94
CA ILE A 278 -2.32 13.81 -29.54
C ILE A 278 -2.16 15.32 -29.66
N ASP A 279 -1.71 15.79 -30.82
CA ASP A 279 -1.59 17.21 -31.12
C ASP A 279 -2.83 17.64 -31.93
N LEU A 280 -3.32 18.86 -31.71
CA LEU A 280 -4.53 19.38 -32.39
C LEU A 280 -4.32 19.62 -33.90
N GLU A 281 -3.07 19.67 -34.37
CA GLU A 281 -2.68 19.90 -35.77
C GLU A 281 -2.44 18.58 -36.52
N ASP A 282 -1.77 17.61 -35.89
CA ASP A 282 -1.53 16.27 -36.43
C ASP A 282 -2.36 15.24 -35.65
N PHE A 283 -3.55 14.97 -36.20
CA PHE A 283 -4.69 14.36 -35.53
C PHE A 283 -4.38 13.13 -34.66
N LEU A 284 -3.39 12.27 -35.00
CA LEU A 284 -2.87 11.16 -34.18
C LEU A 284 -1.51 10.64 -34.72
N HIS A 285 -0.44 10.64 -33.91
CA HIS A 285 0.85 10.04 -34.26
C HIS A 285 1.01 8.61 -33.74
N PHE A 286 1.08 7.64 -34.66
CA PHE A 286 1.28 6.22 -34.33
C PHE A 286 2.73 5.80 -34.53
N ASN A 287 3.36 5.36 -33.45
CA ASN A 287 4.66 4.70 -33.47
C ASN A 287 4.48 3.19 -33.62
N MET A 288 5.15 2.64 -34.63
CA MET A 288 5.27 1.21 -34.87
C MET A 288 6.32 0.62 -33.93
N VAL A 289 5.87 -0.02 -32.84
CA VAL A 289 6.79 -0.45 -31.77
C VAL A 289 7.07 -1.95 -31.77
N ASN A 290 6.23 -2.77 -32.41
CA ASN A 290 6.42 -4.22 -32.35
C ASN A 290 7.49 -4.71 -33.35
N GLU A 291 8.63 -5.13 -32.81
CA GLU A 291 9.76 -5.64 -33.58
C GLU A 291 9.62 -7.14 -33.85
N LYS A 292 9.26 -7.91 -32.82
CA LYS A 292 9.12 -9.37 -32.91
C LYS A 292 7.80 -9.82 -32.32
N TYR A 293 7.07 -10.61 -33.09
CA TYR A 293 5.82 -11.20 -32.66
C TYR A 293 5.85 -12.71 -32.85
N THR A 294 5.69 -13.48 -31.77
CA THR A 294 5.53 -14.93 -31.81
C THR A 294 4.20 -15.35 -31.20
N GLY A 295 3.27 -15.89 -31.99
CA GLY A 295 1.97 -16.36 -31.48
C GLY A 295 0.76 -15.86 -32.29
N LEU A 296 -0.31 -15.44 -31.60
CA LEU A 296 -1.59 -15.05 -32.21
C LEU A 296 -2.00 -13.62 -31.87
N SER A 297 -2.02 -12.74 -32.87
CA SER A 297 -2.51 -11.37 -32.75
C SER A 297 -3.92 -11.24 -33.31
N ILE A 298 -4.87 -10.72 -32.53
CA ILE A 298 -6.26 -10.48 -32.96
C ILE A 298 -6.57 -9.00 -32.78
N GLY A 299 -6.92 -8.32 -33.87
CA GLY A 299 -7.22 -6.88 -33.83
C GLY A 299 -7.84 -6.34 -35.11
N LEU A 300 -8.20 -5.06 -35.13
CA LEU A 300 -8.59 -4.41 -36.39
C LEU A 300 -7.35 -4.16 -37.25
N VAL A 301 -6.29 -3.68 -36.62
CA VAL A 301 -4.98 -3.46 -37.24
C VAL A 301 -3.92 -4.18 -36.43
N ASN A 302 -3.14 -5.02 -37.10
CA ASN A 302 -1.98 -5.71 -36.52
C ASN A 302 -0.73 -5.27 -37.26
N TYR A 303 0.31 -4.90 -36.50
CA TYR A 303 1.62 -4.59 -37.05
C TYR A 303 2.73 -5.36 -36.33
N THR A 304 3.67 -5.89 -37.10
CA THR A 304 4.96 -6.38 -36.59
C THR A 304 6.05 -6.26 -37.66
N ALA A 305 7.30 -6.06 -37.25
CA ALA A 305 8.43 -6.17 -38.16
C ALA A 305 8.75 -7.64 -38.49
N GLU A 306 8.81 -8.51 -37.48
CA GLU A 306 9.05 -9.94 -37.64
C GLU A 306 7.92 -10.78 -37.05
N LEU A 307 7.08 -11.34 -37.92
CA LEU A 307 6.03 -12.28 -37.54
C LEU A 307 6.55 -13.72 -37.51
N ARG A 308 6.27 -14.44 -36.41
CA ARG A 308 6.35 -15.89 -36.25
C ARG A 308 5.05 -16.41 -35.67
N GLY A 309 4.00 -16.42 -36.47
CA GLY A 309 2.68 -16.85 -36.06
C GLY A 309 1.58 -16.34 -37.00
N VAL A 310 0.44 -15.99 -36.41
CA VAL A 310 -0.78 -15.62 -37.13
C VAL A 310 -1.28 -14.26 -36.63
N GLN A 311 -1.67 -13.41 -37.57
CA GLN A 311 -2.43 -12.19 -37.32
C GLN A 311 -3.82 -12.34 -37.92
N LEU A 312 -4.84 -11.98 -37.15
CA LEU A 312 -6.24 -11.93 -37.58
C LEU A 312 -6.76 -10.50 -37.42
N GLY A 313 -7.28 -9.93 -38.49
CA GLY A 313 -7.75 -8.54 -38.49
C GLY A 313 -8.11 -7.96 -39.84
N LEU A 314 -8.66 -6.74 -39.86
CA LEU A 314 -8.98 -6.06 -41.13
C LEU A 314 -7.71 -5.72 -41.91
N PHE A 315 -6.65 -5.31 -41.22
CA PHE A 315 -5.36 -4.99 -41.79
C PHE A 315 -4.23 -5.65 -41.00
N ASN A 316 -3.48 -6.55 -41.65
CA ASN A 316 -2.41 -7.31 -41.01
C ASN A 316 -1.09 -7.06 -41.71
N TYR A 317 -0.17 -6.36 -41.05
CA TYR A 317 1.14 -6.02 -41.58
C TYR A 317 2.27 -6.81 -40.94
N ALA A 318 3.05 -7.54 -41.75
CA ALA A 318 4.25 -8.25 -41.35
C ALA A 318 5.41 -7.90 -42.31
N ARG A 319 6.45 -7.20 -41.81
CA ARG A 319 7.54 -6.68 -42.68
C ARG A 319 8.42 -7.77 -43.27
N ASN A 320 8.59 -8.88 -42.56
CA ASN A 320 9.37 -10.05 -42.99
C ASN A 320 8.73 -10.85 -44.13
N ASN A 321 7.46 -10.62 -44.46
CA ASN A 321 6.82 -11.27 -45.61
C ASN A 321 7.28 -10.68 -46.97
N PRO A 322 7.18 -11.48 -48.06
CA PRO A 322 7.37 -11.00 -49.43
C PRO A 322 6.53 -9.74 -49.69
N ARG A 323 7.04 -8.80 -50.50
CA ARG A 323 6.45 -7.45 -50.67
C ARG A 323 4.93 -7.42 -50.87
N TRP A 324 4.38 -8.38 -51.62
CA TRP A 324 2.96 -8.49 -51.96
C TRP A 324 2.10 -9.21 -50.88
N LEU A 325 2.74 -9.84 -49.89
CA LEU A 325 2.11 -10.49 -48.72
C LEU A 325 2.31 -9.69 -47.42
N ARG A 326 2.97 -8.53 -47.49
CA ARG A 326 3.25 -7.72 -46.30
C ARG A 326 1.98 -7.21 -45.66
N LEU A 327 0.98 -6.82 -46.44
CA LEU A 327 -0.31 -6.34 -45.97
C LEU A 327 -1.41 -7.23 -46.52
N LEU A 328 -2.10 -7.96 -45.63
CA LEU A 328 -3.19 -8.83 -46.01
C LEU A 328 -4.46 -8.53 -45.21
N PRO A 329 -5.64 -8.57 -45.85
CA PRO A 329 -6.91 -8.50 -45.15
C PRO A 329 -7.21 -9.85 -44.48
N VAL A 330 -8.00 -9.81 -43.43
CA VAL A 330 -8.51 -10.96 -42.65
C VAL A 330 -7.42 -11.74 -41.90
N MET A 331 -6.37 -12.19 -42.57
CA MET A 331 -5.33 -13.05 -42.02
C MET A 331 -3.96 -12.79 -42.64
N ASN A 332 -2.91 -12.79 -41.82
CA ASN A 332 -1.51 -12.85 -42.26
C ASN A 332 -0.74 -13.90 -41.46
N VAL A 333 0.11 -14.68 -42.12
CA VAL A 333 0.80 -15.83 -41.53
C VAL A 333 2.27 -15.81 -41.95
N HIS A 334 3.16 -16.08 -40.99
CA HIS A 334 4.55 -16.41 -41.24
C HIS A 334 5.01 -17.38 -40.16
N LEU A 335 5.47 -18.57 -40.54
CA LEU A 335 5.92 -19.64 -39.63
C LEU A 335 7.44 -19.75 -39.62
#